data_AF-A0AAW8ELM8-F1
#
_entry.id   AF-A0AAW8ELM8-F1
#
_cell.length_a   1.000
_cell.length_b   1.000
_cell.length_c   1.000
_cell.angle_alpha   90.00
_cell.angle_beta   90.00
_cell.angle_gamma   90.00
#
_symmetry.space_group_name_H-M   'P 1'
#
loop_
_entity.id
_entity.type
_entity.pdbx_description
1 polymer ?
#
loop_
_entity_poly.entity_id
_entity_poly.type
_entity_poly.pdbx_seq_one_letter_code
_entity_poly.pdbx_strand_id
1 'polypeptide(L)'
;MQLHEYIDLLHGGTEDHAGSDAVKQSAVALAHGLRGPLQLKAWTAPPLAQVFARRSQAHDALLVHVPLDIRDCFLIAIFRNGAPTAQEHLLFDIGAEYQEPMLDCPEFGVAEPANEANIRHWIPLLQDSPSAFAIVERRGGTYMQVFADAEGFHLEHQLVTPGAHYRTAESVSAKEAVGMLVSYACEKYEWAYKPWERLELQGT
;
A
#
# COMPACT_ATOMS: atom_id res chain seq x y z
N MET A 1 9.34 -2.36 5.04
CA MET A 1 9.87 -2.12 3.68
C MET A 1 8.88 -1.29 2.90
N GLN A 2 9.33 -0.61 1.85
CA GLN A 2 8.52 0.11 0.88
C GLN A 2 8.01 -0.84 -0.22
N LEU A 3 6.96 -0.44 -0.94
CA LEU A 3 6.34 -1.29 -1.95
C LEU A 3 7.30 -1.60 -3.12
N HIS A 4 8.12 -0.65 -3.57
CA HIS A 4 9.09 -0.93 -4.63
C HIS A 4 10.14 -1.96 -4.24
N GLU A 5 10.62 -1.96 -2.98
CA GLU A 5 11.56 -2.97 -2.47
C GLU A 5 10.93 -4.36 -2.51
N TYR A 6 9.61 -4.45 -2.26
CA TYR A 6 8.87 -5.70 -2.39
C TYR A 6 8.69 -6.13 -3.85
N ILE A 7 8.36 -5.20 -4.75
CA ILE A 7 8.27 -5.47 -6.19
C ILE A 7 9.60 -6.02 -6.72
N ASP A 8 10.73 -5.45 -6.28
CA ASP A 8 12.06 -5.94 -6.64
C ASP A 8 12.29 -7.38 -6.14
N LEU A 9 11.78 -7.75 -4.95
CA LEU A 9 11.83 -9.14 -4.47
C LEU A 9 11.04 -10.12 -5.33
N LEU A 10 10.02 -9.64 -6.05
CA LEU A 10 9.23 -10.45 -6.97
C LEU A 10 9.88 -10.58 -8.36
N HIS A 11 11.00 -9.89 -8.60
CA HIS A 11 11.70 -9.97 -9.88
C HIS A 11 12.12 -11.41 -10.20
N GLY A 12 11.93 -11.82 -11.47
CA GLY A 12 12.12 -13.21 -11.89
C GLY A 12 11.01 -14.16 -11.43
N GLY A 13 10.08 -13.72 -10.58
CA GLY A 13 8.98 -14.51 -10.07
C GLY A 13 9.25 -15.12 -8.69
N THR A 14 8.26 -15.85 -8.20
CA THR A 14 8.32 -16.55 -6.92
C THR A 14 7.74 -17.94 -7.05
N GLU A 15 8.25 -18.88 -6.28
CA GLU A 15 7.78 -20.27 -6.24
C GLU A 15 7.19 -20.63 -4.88
N ASP A 16 6.26 -21.58 -4.88
CA ASP A 16 5.66 -22.08 -3.64
C ASP A 16 6.72 -22.76 -2.78
N HIS A 17 6.71 -22.47 -1.49
CA HIS A 17 7.65 -23.03 -0.54
C HIS A 17 6.90 -23.48 0.72
N ALA A 18 7.17 -24.69 1.21
CA ALA A 18 6.43 -25.24 2.35
C ALA A 18 6.52 -24.33 3.58
N GLY A 19 7.72 -23.81 3.86
CA GLY A 19 8.05 -23.06 5.07
C GLY A 19 7.92 -23.94 6.32
N SER A 20 8.86 -23.87 7.26
CA SER A 20 8.71 -24.61 8.51
C SER A 20 7.60 -24.00 9.38
N ASP A 21 6.97 -24.81 10.22
CA ASP A 21 5.97 -24.31 11.19
C ASP A 21 6.56 -23.23 12.10
N ALA A 22 7.84 -23.36 12.49
CA ALA A 22 8.54 -22.35 13.28
C ALA A 22 8.63 -20.99 12.55
N VAL A 23 8.90 -21.00 11.25
CA VAL A 23 8.93 -19.77 10.43
C VAL A 23 7.54 -19.16 10.30
N LYS A 24 6.51 -19.98 10.07
CA LYS A 24 5.12 -19.50 9.99
C LYS A 24 4.63 -18.92 11.32
N GLN A 25 4.96 -19.57 12.45
CA GLN A 25 4.67 -19.06 13.79
C GLN A 25 5.38 -17.74 14.06
N SER A 26 6.65 -17.62 13.65
CA SER A 26 7.43 -16.38 13.76
C SER A 26 6.77 -15.23 12.97
N ALA A 27 6.28 -15.51 11.75
CA ALA A 27 5.54 -14.54 10.95
C ALA A 27 4.21 -14.12 11.58
N VAL A 28 3.44 -15.07 12.14
CA VAL A 28 2.19 -14.78 12.86
C VAL A 28 2.45 -13.94 14.11
N ALA A 29 3.51 -14.25 14.87
CA ALA A 29 3.90 -13.48 16.04
C ALA A 29 4.29 -12.04 15.66
N LEU A 30 5.00 -11.85 14.55
CA LEU A 30 5.30 -10.53 13.99
C LEU A 30 4.01 -9.78 13.63
N ALA A 31 3.09 -10.41 12.90
CA ALA A 31 1.81 -9.81 12.52
C ALA A 31 1.00 -9.36 13.74
N HIS A 32 1.00 -10.17 14.80
CA HIS A 32 0.35 -9.81 16.06
C HIS A 32 1.05 -8.61 16.73
N GLY A 33 2.39 -8.56 16.74
CA GLY A 33 3.16 -7.45 17.28
C GLY A 33 2.96 -6.13 16.53
N LEU A 34 2.71 -6.20 15.22
CA LEU A 34 2.47 -5.03 14.36
C LEU A 34 1.03 -4.52 14.40
N ARG A 35 0.12 -5.21 15.10
CA ARG A 35 -1.29 -4.82 15.18
C ARG A 35 -1.50 -3.39 15.68
N GLY A 36 -0.84 -3.02 16.77
CA GLY A 36 -0.93 -1.67 17.34
C GLY A 36 -0.35 -0.61 16.41
N PRO A 37 0.93 -0.73 16.00
CA PRO A 37 1.56 0.20 15.07
C PRO A 37 0.84 0.40 13.73
N LEU A 38 0.19 -0.65 13.21
CA LEU A 38 -0.59 -0.59 11.97
C LEU A 38 -2.06 -0.29 12.21
N GLN A 39 -2.50 -0.06 13.45
CA GLN A 39 -3.90 0.18 13.81
C GLN A 39 -4.87 -0.89 13.26
N LEU A 40 -4.39 -2.14 13.17
CA LEU A 40 -5.22 -3.25 12.72
C LEU A 40 -6.24 -3.62 13.81
N LYS A 41 -7.48 -3.89 13.39
CA LYS A 41 -8.53 -4.37 14.30
C LYS A 41 -8.10 -5.66 15.00
N ALA A 42 -8.77 -5.93 16.12
CA ALA A 42 -8.65 -7.24 16.76
C ALA A 42 -9.01 -8.34 15.79
N TRP A 43 -8.14 -9.33 15.67
CA TRP A 43 -8.37 -10.47 14.80
C TRP A 43 -7.82 -11.73 15.44
N THR A 44 -8.44 -12.86 15.11
CA THR A 44 -7.97 -14.17 15.54
C THR A 44 -6.86 -14.62 14.62
N ALA A 45 -5.71 -15.00 15.20
CA ALA A 45 -4.59 -15.51 14.43
C ALA A 45 -5.03 -16.70 13.53
N PRO A 46 -4.56 -16.77 12.27
CA PRO A 46 -5.02 -17.75 11.34
C PRO A 46 -4.36 -19.10 11.66
N PRO A 47 -5.02 -20.23 11.37
CA PRO A 47 -4.36 -21.52 11.42
C PRO A 47 -3.11 -21.53 10.52
N LEU A 48 -2.03 -22.21 10.93
CA LEU A 48 -0.78 -22.26 10.16
C LEU A 48 -0.96 -22.84 8.75
N ALA A 49 -2.00 -23.65 8.52
CA ALA A 49 -2.35 -24.16 7.20
C ALA A 49 -2.79 -23.06 6.21
N GLN A 50 -3.26 -21.90 6.70
CA GLN A 50 -3.62 -20.75 5.88
C GLN A 50 -2.44 -19.77 5.69
N VAL A 51 -1.36 -19.95 6.45
CA VAL A 51 -0.11 -19.20 6.27
C VAL A 51 0.74 -19.93 5.22
N PHE A 52 1.01 -19.26 4.11
CA PHE A 52 1.80 -19.81 3.01
C PHE A 52 3.08 -19.03 2.81
N ALA A 53 4.09 -19.67 2.24
CA ALA A 53 5.36 -19.05 1.96
C ALA A 53 5.70 -19.16 0.48
N ARG A 54 6.34 -18.11 -0.06
CA ARG A 54 6.87 -18.09 -1.41
C ARG A 54 8.35 -17.76 -1.36
N ARG A 55 9.16 -18.42 -2.19
CA ARG A 55 10.59 -18.16 -2.32
C ARG A 55 10.82 -17.24 -3.50
N SER A 56 11.56 -16.16 -3.31
CA SER A 56 12.03 -15.31 -4.41
C SER A 56 13.02 -16.08 -5.28
N GLN A 57 12.90 -15.97 -6.61
CA GLN A 57 13.84 -16.59 -7.53
C GLN A 57 15.11 -15.74 -7.74
N ALA A 58 14.98 -14.42 -7.66
CA ALA A 58 16.11 -13.50 -7.84
C ALA A 58 16.89 -13.23 -6.55
N HIS A 59 16.28 -13.45 -5.38
CA HIS A 59 16.86 -13.11 -4.09
C HIS A 59 16.76 -14.28 -3.11
N ASP A 60 17.74 -14.41 -2.20
CA ASP A 60 17.65 -15.35 -1.06
C ASP A 60 16.67 -14.81 0.00
N ALA A 61 15.39 -14.79 -0.36
CA ALA A 61 14.31 -14.26 0.45
C ALA A 61 13.11 -15.23 0.43
N LEU A 62 12.60 -15.53 1.61
CA LEU A 62 11.35 -16.24 1.82
C LEU A 62 10.28 -15.24 2.28
N LEU A 63 9.18 -15.17 1.53
CA LEU A 63 8.05 -14.28 1.71
C LEU A 63 6.91 -15.06 2.35
N VAL A 64 6.68 -14.86 3.65
CA VAL A 64 5.66 -15.59 4.41
C VAL A 64 4.41 -14.71 4.52
N HIS A 65 3.32 -15.16 3.91
CA HIS A 65 2.07 -14.44 3.81
C HIS A 65 1.14 -14.87 4.94
N VAL A 66 0.86 -13.94 5.84
CA VAL A 66 -0.06 -14.12 6.96
C VAL A 66 -1.38 -13.42 6.59
N PRO A 67 -2.47 -14.17 6.32
CA PRO A 67 -3.75 -13.55 6.00
C PRO A 67 -4.27 -12.76 7.20
N LEU A 68 -4.88 -11.61 6.97
CA LEU A 68 -5.52 -10.79 8.00
C LEU A 68 -7.03 -11.02 8.01
N ASP A 69 -7.74 -10.51 9.03
CA ASP A 69 -9.22 -10.49 9.08
C ASP A 69 -9.82 -9.38 8.18
N ILE A 70 -9.22 -9.25 7.00
CA ILE A 70 -9.60 -8.38 5.91
C ILE A 70 -9.35 -9.22 4.66
N ARG A 71 -10.44 -9.50 3.94
CA ARG A 71 -10.41 -10.40 2.78
C ARG A 71 -9.34 -9.94 1.77
N ASP A 72 -8.54 -10.87 1.25
CA ASP A 72 -7.51 -10.58 0.25
C ASP A 72 -6.49 -9.52 0.73
N CYS A 73 -6.18 -9.53 2.04
CA CYS A 73 -5.14 -8.70 2.63
C CYS A 73 -4.20 -9.54 3.51
N PHE A 74 -2.90 -9.23 3.42
CA PHE A 74 -1.84 -10.00 4.04
C PHE A 74 -0.85 -9.08 4.76
N LEU A 75 -0.34 -9.55 5.89
CA LEU A 75 0.98 -9.14 6.32
C LEU A 75 2.00 -10.11 5.75
N ILE A 76 2.95 -9.58 4.98
CA ILE A 76 4.04 -10.35 4.40
C ILE A 76 5.27 -10.15 5.26
N ALA A 77 5.79 -11.22 5.85
CA ALA A 77 7.02 -11.24 6.62
C ALA A 77 8.17 -11.78 5.76
N ILE A 78 9.28 -11.06 5.70
CA ILE A 78 10.40 -11.35 4.81
C ILE A 78 11.56 -11.91 5.62
N PHE A 79 11.97 -13.13 5.29
CA PHE A 79 13.09 -13.84 5.89
C PHE A 79 14.21 -13.98 4.87
N ARG A 80 15.38 -13.41 5.15
CA ARG A 80 16.54 -13.45 4.27
C ARG A 80 17.57 -14.45 4.77
N ASN A 81 18.31 -15.07 3.84
CA ASN A 81 19.48 -15.90 4.14
C ASN A 81 19.20 -17.01 5.17
N GLY A 82 17.99 -17.59 5.14
CA GLY A 82 17.58 -18.65 6.07
C GLY A 82 17.44 -18.24 7.55
N ALA A 83 17.32 -16.94 7.83
CA ALA A 83 17.19 -16.45 9.20
C ALA A 83 15.91 -16.98 9.91
N PRO A 84 15.94 -17.18 11.24
CA PRO A 84 14.80 -17.70 12.01
C PRO A 84 13.72 -16.66 12.32
N THR A 85 14.04 -15.37 12.15
CA THR A 85 13.14 -14.24 12.36
C THR A 85 13.09 -13.39 11.10
N ALA A 86 11.96 -12.77 10.83
CA ALA A 86 11.82 -11.85 9.70
C ALA A 86 12.64 -10.57 9.94
N GLN A 87 13.29 -10.08 8.89
CA GLN A 87 14.03 -8.82 8.92
C GLN A 87 13.14 -7.64 8.55
N GLU A 88 12.14 -7.90 7.70
CA GLU A 88 11.31 -6.87 7.09
C GLU A 88 9.85 -7.35 7.01
N HIS A 89 8.95 -6.41 6.81
CA HIS A 89 7.53 -6.69 6.58
C HIS A 89 6.90 -5.67 5.63
N LEU A 90 5.77 -6.07 5.03
CA LEU A 90 4.88 -5.24 4.24
C LEU A 90 3.42 -5.59 4.55
N LEU A 91 2.55 -4.58 4.62
CA LEU A 91 1.10 -4.77 4.55
C LEU A 91 0.68 -4.72 3.07
N PHE A 92 -0.03 -5.73 2.60
CA PHE A 92 -0.41 -5.84 1.19
C PHE A 92 -1.90 -6.11 1.02
N ASP A 93 -2.57 -5.29 0.22
CA ASP A 93 -3.98 -5.40 -0.12
C ASP A 93 -4.13 -5.83 -1.57
N ILE A 94 -4.00 -7.14 -1.85
CA ILE A 94 -4.18 -7.65 -3.22
C ILE A 94 -5.63 -7.48 -3.70
N GLY A 95 -6.59 -7.42 -2.78
CA GLY A 95 -7.98 -7.19 -3.13
C GLY A 95 -8.24 -5.84 -3.79
N ALA A 96 -7.44 -4.82 -3.48
CA ALA A 96 -7.50 -3.50 -4.13
C ALA A 96 -7.04 -3.52 -5.60
N GLU A 97 -6.25 -4.52 -6.00
CA GLU A 97 -5.84 -4.72 -7.41
C GLU A 97 -6.97 -5.28 -8.27
N TYR A 98 -8.03 -5.83 -7.66
CA TYR A 98 -9.18 -6.40 -8.38
C TYR A 98 -10.39 -5.47 -8.46
N GLN A 99 -10.29 -4.24 -7.97
CA GLN A 99 -11.39 -3.28 -7.96
C GLN A 99 -11.19 -2.21 -9.04
N GLU A 100 -12.30 -1.71 -9.60
CA GLU A 100 -12.27 -0.52 -10.44
C GLU A 100 -11.99 0.71 -9.55
N PRO A 101 -10.90 1.46 -9.80
CA PRO A 101 -10.59 2.64 -9.01
C PRO A 101 -11.59 3.75 -9.28
N MET A 102 -11.95 4.50 -8.24
CA MET A 102 -12.89 5.61 -8.30
C MET A 102 -12.18 6.91 -7.97
N LEU A 103 -12.38 7.94 -8.80
CA LEU A 103 -11.95 9.31 -8.54
C LEU A 103 -13.09 10.06 -7.87
N ASP A 104 -12.82 10.57 -6.67
CA ASP A 104 -13.69 11.48 -5.94
C ASP A 104 -13.01 12.84 -5.80
N CYS A 105 -13.74 13.92 -6.12
CA CYS A 105 -13.32 15.28 -5.83
C CYS A 105 -14.55 16.06 -5.34
N PRO A 106 -14.76 16.15 -4.01
CA PRO A 106 -16.02 16.64 -3.44
C PRO A 106 -16.30 18.09 -3.80
N GLU A 107 -15.28 18.95 -3.80
CA GLU A 107 -15.40 20.37 -4.13
C GLU A 107 -15.98 20.60 -5.54
N PHE A 108 -15.67 19.70 -6.47
CA PHE A 108 -16.14 19.77 -7.86
C PHE A 108 -17.35 18.85 -8.13
N GLY A 109 -17.86 18.16 -7.11
CA GLY A 109 -18.97 17.21 -7.24
C GLY A 109 -18.65 16.00 -8.13
N VAL A 110 -17.38 15.59 -8.18
CA VAL A 110 -16.89 14.48 -9.01
C VAL A 110 -16.91 13.18 -8.21
N ALA A 111 -17.53 12.14 -8.77
CA ALA A 111 -17.48 10.77 -8.27
C ALA A 111 -17.66 9.81 -9.45
N GLU A 112 -16.56 9.37 -10.06
CA GLU A 112 -16.57 8.61 -11.33
C GLU A 112 -15.35 7.67 -11.45
N PRO A 113 -15.37 6.65 -12.33
CA PRO A 113 -14.24 5.75 -12.50
C PRO A 113 -12.95 6.49 -12.83
N ALA A 114 -11.89 6.25 -12.06
CA ALA A 114 -10.60 6.90 -12.23
C ALA A 114 -9.93 6.41 -13.52
N ASN A 115 -9.66 7.33 -14.44
CA ASN A 115 -8.98 7.06 -15.70
C ASN A 115 -8.03 8.20 -16.04
N GLU A 116 -7.22 8.01 -17.08
CA GLU A 116 -6.23 9.02 -17.44
C GLU A 116 -6.86 10.36 -17.85
N ALA A 117 -8.01 10.35 -18.53
CA ALA A 117 -8.64 11.55 -19.02
C ALA A 117 -9.19 12.42 -17.90
N ASN A 118 -9.92 11.83 -16.95
CA ASN A 118 -10.51 12.61 -15.86
C ASN A 118 -9.49 13.05 -14.81
N ILE A 119 -8.48 12.24 -14.49
CA ILE A 119 -7.39 12.66 -13.60
C ILE A 119 -6.65 13.85 -14.21
N ARG A 120 -6.37 13.83 -15.51
CA ARG A 120 -5.73 14.97 -16.21
C ARG A 120 -6.61 16.22 -16.24
N HIS A 121 -7.93 16.06 -16.20
CA HIS A 121 -8.87 17.17 -16.21
C HIS A 121 -9.01 17.80 -14.82
N TRP A 122 -9.30 16.99 -13.79
CA TRP A 122 -9.72 17.49 -12.48
C TRP A 122 -8.57 17.88 -11.57
N ILE A 123 -7.49 17.10 -11.52
CA ILE A 123 -6.41 17.31 -10.54
C ILE A 123 -5.76 18.71 -10.66
N PRO A 124 -5.45 19.24 -11.86
CA PRO A 124 -4.87 20.58 -11.95
C PRO A 124 -5.74 21.69 -11.35
N LEU A 125 -7.06 21.51 -11.31
CA LEU A 125 -8.00 22.53 -10.81
C LEU A 125 -7.95 22.68 -9.28
N LEU A 126 -7.36 21.72 -8.56
CA LEU A 126 -7.19 21.80 -7.11
C LEU A 126 -6.37 23.02 -6.69
N GLN A 127 -5.43 23.48 -7.53
CA GLN A 127 -4.55 24.60 -7.22
C GLN A 127 -5.32 25.93 -7.02
N ASP A 128 -6.50 26.05 -7.62
CA ASP A 128 -7.33 27.24 -7.53
C ASP A 128 -8.33 27.19 -6.36
N SER A 129 -8.36 26.09 -5.59
CA SER A 129 -9.29 25.88 -4.47
C SER A 129 -8.57 25.36 -3.22
N PRO A 130 -8.26 26.25 -2.24
CA PRO A 130 -7.41 25.91 -1.08
C PRO A 130 -7.92 24.80 -0.15
N SER A 131 -9.21 24.46 -0.21
CA SER A 131 -9.82 23.38 0.56
C SER A 131 -10.10 22.12 -0.26
N ALA A 132 -9.81 22.16 -1.56
CA ALA A 132 -10.09 21.04 -2.44
C ALA A 132 -9.03 19.94 -2.29
N PHE A 133 -9.52 18.71 -2.35
CA PHE A 133 -8.70 17.52 -2.46
C PHE A 133 -9.38 16.55 -3.43
N ALA A 134 -8.62 15.60 -3.93
CA ALA A 134 -9.13 14.48 -4.70
C ALA A 134 -8.59 13.16 -4.14
N ILE A 135 -9.40 12.11 -4.25
CA ILE A 135 -9.06 10.75 -3.82
C ILE A 135 -9.24 9.82 -5.01
N VAL A 136 -8.25 8.99 -5.28
CA VAL A 136 -8.41 7.78 -6.07
C VAL A 136 -8.52 6.61 -5.10
N GLU A 137 -9.73 6.12 -4.89
CA GLU A 137 -9.99 4.97 -4.02
C GLU A 137 -10.00 3.68 -4.84
N ARG A 138 -9.28 2.66 -4.38
CA ARG A 138 -9.34 1.32 -4.96
C ARG A 138 -10.26 0.41 -4.15
N ARG A 139 -10.17 0.46 -2.82
CA ARG A 139 -10.96 -0.41 -1.94
C ARG A 139 -10.97 0.16 -0.55
N GLY A 140 -12.11 0.17 0.13
CA GLY A 140 -12.31 0.72 1.49
C GLY A 140 -11.06 0.78 2.37
N GLY A 141 -10.46 1.97 2.47
CA GLY A 141 -9.26 2.25 3.27
C GLY A 141 -7.92 2.19 2.52
N THR A 142 -7.91 1.73 1.27
CA THR A 142 -6.78 1.71 0.33
C THR A 142 -7.02 2.72 -0.79
N TYR A 143 -6.29 3.84 -0.75
CA TYR A 143 -6.46 4.96 -1.68
C TYR A 143 -5.18 5.79 -1.83
N MET A 144 -5.16 6.63 -2.85
CA MET A 144 -4.23 7.75 -3.00
C MET A 144 -5.00 9.06 -2.96
N GLN A 145 -4.56 10.00 -2.13
CA GLN A 145 -5.15 11.33 -1.99
C GLN A 145 -4.18 12.39 -2.49
N VAL A 146 -4.72 13.48 -3.02
CA VAL A 146 -3.95 14.67 -3.40
C VAL A 146 -4.70 15.93 -3.03
N PHE A 147 -3.95 16.91 -2.51
CA PHE A 147 -4.41 18.29 -2.36
C PHE A 147 -3.34 19.25 -2.87
N ALA A 148 -3.69 20.53 -3.03
CA ALA A 148 -2.75 21.55 -3.48
C ALA A 148 -2.75 22.75 -2.53
N ASP A 149 -1.58 23.38 -2.40
CA ASP A 149 -1.41 24.66 -1.70
C ASP A 149 -0.45 25.58 -2.48
N ALA A 150 0.08 26.60 -1.81
CA ALA A 150 1.00 27.56 -2.42
C ALA A 150 2.38 26.96 -2.78
N GLU A 151 2.78 25.84 -2.16
CA GLU A 151 4.06 25.16 -2.40
C GLU A 151 3.95 24.15 -3.55
N GLY A 152 2.78 23.52 -3.71
CA GLY A 152 2.50 22.65 -4.84
C GLY A 152 1.45 21.60 -4.51
N PHE A 153 1.59 20.42 -5.11
CA PHE A 153 0.70 19.29 -4.87
C PHE A 153 1.30 18.33 -3.85
N HIS A 154 0.49 17.90 -2.88
CA HIS A 154 0.89 16.99 -1.83
C HIS A 154 0.15 15.68 -2.01
N LEU A 155 0.88 14.57 -2.02
CA LEU A 155 0.29 13.25 -2.19
C LEU A 155 0.39 12.44 -0.91
N GLU A 156 -0.69 11.75 -0.62
CA GLU A 156 -0.78 10.76 0.45
C GLU A 156 -1.28 9.43 -0.12
N HIS A 157 -0.88 8.31 0.46
CA HIS A 157 -1.48 7.02 0.16
C HIS A 157 -1.70 6.24 1.45
N GLN A 158 -2.86 5.62 1.54
CA GLN A 158 -3.20 4.74 2.67
C GLN A 158 -3.37 3.32 2.16
N LEU A 159 -2.91 2.36 2.97
CA LEU A 159 -3.16 0.93 2.77
C LEU A 159 -4.04 0.41 3.89
N VAL A 160 -5.31 0.15 3.60
CA VAL A 160 -6.31 -0.51 4.47
C VAL A 160 -6.67 0.23 5.76
N THR A 161 -5.71 0.85 6.44
CA THR A 161 -5.84 1.44 7.78
C THR A 161 -5.00 2.71 7.91
N PRO A 162 -5.36 3.62 8.83
CA PRO A 162 -4.57 4.83 9.09
C PRO A 162 -3.15 4.57 9.62
N GLY A 163 -2.90 3.42 10.27
CA GLY A 163 -1.55 3.05 10.71
C GLY A 163 -0.57 2.71 9.57
N ALA A 164 -1.09 2.55 8.35
CA ALA A 164 -0.35 2.41 7.11
C ALA A 164 -0.71 3.55 6.14
N HIS A 165 -0.65 4.78 6.66
CA HIS A 165 -0.81 6.02 5.90
C HIS A 165 0.56 6.65 5.66
N TYR A 166 0.82 7.08 4.43
CA TYR A 166 2.11 7.62 4.02
C TYR A 166 1.93 8.87 3.17
N ARG A 167 2.96 9.70 3.10
CA ARG A 167 2.99 10.91 2.26
C ARG A 167 4.30 11.05 1.51
N THR A 168 4.30 11.88 0.47
CA THR A 168 5.56 12.38 -0.11
C THR A 168 6.21 13.37 0.86
N ALA A 169 7.54 13.40 0.89
CA ALA A 169 8.30 14.32 1.76
C ALA A 169 8.19 15.79 1.32
N GLU A 170 8.09 16.02 0.02
CA GLU A 170 8.02 17.34 -0.61
C GLU A 170 6.78 17.44 -1.50
N SER A 171 6.33 18.68 -1.72
CA SER A 171 5.34 19.00 -2.74
C SER A 171 5.88 18.71 -4.14
N VAL A 172 4.99 18.31 -5.05
CA VAL A 172 5.33 18.04 -6.45
C VAL A 172 4.60 18.98 -7.39
N SER A 173 5.03 19.02 -8.65
CA SER A 173 4.31 19.76 -9.69
C SER A 173 2.97 19.11 -10.03
N ALA A 174 2.03 19.90 -10.57
CA ALA A 174 0.74 19.39 -11.07
C ALA A 174 0.91 18.22 -12.06
N LYS A 175 1.91 18.30 -12.94
CA LYS A 175 2.23 17.25 -13.92
C LYS A 175 2.65 15.95 -13.23
N GLU A 176 3.46 16.03 -12.19
CA GLU A 176 3.92 14.86 -11.44
C GLU A 176 2.79 14.26 -10.60
N ALA A 177 1.97 15.08 -9.94
CA ALA A 177 0.80 14.62 -9.21
C ALA A 177 -0.16 13.85 -10.12
N VAL A 178 -0.52 14.44 -11.28
CA VAL A 178 -1.31 13.77 -12.31
C VAL A 178 -0.67 12.45 -12.74
N GLY A 179 0.65 12.45 -13.02
CA GLY A 179 1.37 11.25 -13.40
C GLY A 179 1.29 10.14 -12.34
N MET A 180 1.43 10.49 -11.07
CA MET A 180 1.33 9.55 -9.95
C MET A 180 -0.07 8.98 -9.80
N LEU A 181 -1.12 9.82 -9.84
CA LEU A 181 -2.49 9.36 -9.73
C LEU A 181 -2.89 8.46 -10.92
N VAL A 182 -2.46 8.81 -12.14
CA VAL A 182 -2.67 7.95 -13.32
C VAL A 182 -1.93 6.62 -13.16
N SER A 183 -0.69 6.65 -12.66
CA SER A 183 0.08 5.43 -12.42
C SER A 183 -0.58 4.53 -11.36
N TYR A 184 -1.13 5.13 -10.31
CA TYR A 184 -1.87 4.45 -9.25
C TYR A 184 -3.21 3.89 -9.75
N ALA A 185 -4.00 4.66 -10.51
CA ALA A 185 -5.29 4.23 -11.04
C ALA A 185 -5.13 3.17 -12.13
N CYS A 186 -4.15 3.31 -13.02
CA CYS A 186 -4.00 2.48 -14.21
C CYS A 186 -2.93 1.39 -14.09
N GLU A 187 -2.57 0.96 -12.88
CA GLU A 187 -1.67 -0.19 -12.60
C GLU A 187 -0.28 -0.08 -13.22
N LYS A 188 0.24 1.15 -13.38
CA LYS A 188 1.58 1.36 -13.96
C LYS A 188 2.71 1.30 -12.92
N TYR A 189 2.40 1.09 -11.62
CA TYR A 189 3.31 0.91 -10.47
C TYR A 189 4.46 1.93 -10.27
N GLU A 190 4.69 2.88 -11.18
CA GLU A 190 5.69 3.95 -11.04
C GLU A 190 5.48 4.76 -9.74
N TRP A 191 4.24 4.90 -9.29
CA TRP A 191 3.90 5.53 -8.02
C TRP A 191 4.55 4.84 -6.80
N ALA A 192 4.80 3.53 -6.86
CA ALA A 192 5.38 2.75 -5.77
C ALA A 192 6.87 3.05 -5.55
N TYR A 193 7.54 3.59 -6.58
CA TYR A 193 8.96 3.96 -6.56
C TYR A 193 9.22 5.33 -5.95
N LYS A 194 8.18 6.05 -5.51
CA LYS A 194 8.36 7.28 -4.75
C LYS A 194 8.79 6.96 -3.31
N PRO A 195 9.63 7.82 -2.69
CA PRO A 195 9.95 7.71 -1.28
C PRO A 195 8.74 8.13 -0.45
N TRP A 196 8.06 7.15 0.13
CA TRP A 196 6.88 7.34 0.97
C TRP A 196 7.28 7.37 2.45
N GLU A 197 6.93 8.45 3.13
CA GLU A 197 7.14 8.61 4.57
C GLU A 197 5.89 8.22 5.32
N ARG A 198 6.00 7.27 6.26
CA ARG A 198 4.86 6.87 7.07
C ARG A 198 4.46 8.00 8.02
N LEU A 199 3.17 8.33 8.01
CA LEU A 199 2.59 9.27 8.96
C LEU A 199 2.43 8.60 10.32
N GLU A 200 3.14 9.12 11.32
CA GLU A 200 2.92 8.74 12.72
C GLU A 200 1.66 9.43 13.23
N LEU A 201 0.50 8.81 13.00
CA LEU A 201 -0.75 9.29 13.57
C LEU A 201 -0.73 8.99 15.07
N GLN A 202 -0.54 10.02 15.89
CA GLN A 202 -0.70 9.89 17.33
C GLN A 202 -2.13 9.44 17.63
N GLY A 203 -2.27 8.25 18.21
CA GLY A 203 -3.57 7.73 18.64
C GLY A 203 -4.23 8.74 19.58
N THR A 204 -5.44 9.16 19.21
CA THR A 204 -6.31 9.94 20.11
C THR A 204 -6.92 9.05 21.17
#